data_AF-A0A3D6EDA5-F1
#
_entry.id   AF-A0A3D6EDA5-F1
#
_cell.length_a   1.000
_cell.length_b   1.000
_cell.length_c   1.000
_cell.angle_alpha   90.00
_cell.angle_beta   90.00
_cell.angle_gamma   90.00
#
_symmetry.space_group_name_H-M   'P 1'
#
loop_
_entity.id
_entity.type
_entity.pdbx_description
1 polymer ?
#
loop_
_entity_poly.entity_id
_entity_poly.type
_entity_poly.pdbx_seq_one_letter_code
_entity_poly.pdbx_strand_id
1 'polypeptide(L)'
;MLLMALCAVFSFTSCSDDDNDTGFGITGVTVATSEGASYTGVINQSALTIQCTVPMTTQPSELEACSLTVSATMNTSVTVNGAAVTGETFDLNDPIVLTASYDGKTKDYTLTVVISDTEDDLAAGKQISADIRLGGIPQNVYDYSVAFFDGKFYAFTSGYTAADSAAYYQVFTSTNGTRWTEVNTPEIIGGMGARPVVYDNKLYVMGGVRAIGTDQDGNAPEIESNGWSSSLTLKTFRTWSTGNGSTWTDESIEGNSTLTDDMFKMLVGNGSFGFVGVTPFTFNDKLYMESGAMMAFGMFQGSNSQLWVKNDTTYTMETGASSFLRSHCSTFTLNDKIFILGGARGYVGATNLQTSVSNSTDGVTFQTVADSTKVGPICGATVVTNKEGNTAYLFGGLYYNEEGARVMNNNIYKSTDGIEWSVIEGINPQYTGTFSPYVVVDENNIAWVFGGFKTFSGNYTPYSLTVDEMDPSFAAWAFALN
;
A
#
# COMPACT_ATOMS: atom_id res chain seq x y z
N MET A 1 -20.21 -55.49 12.56
CA MET A 1 -19.98 -55.35 14.02
C MET A 1 -19.15 -54.09 14.19
N LEU A 2 -19.53 -53.02 14.88
CA LEU A 2 -20.51 -52.86 15.95
C LEU A 2 -21.10 -51.45 15.80
N LEU A 3 -22.43 -51.38 15.91
CA LEU A 3 -23.26 -50.18 15.91
C LEU A 3 -23.22 -49.60 17.34
N MET A 4 -22.95 -48.30 17.51
CA MET A 4 -23.23 -47.60 18.77
C MET A 4 -24.27 -46.53 18.51
N ALA A 5 -25.47 -46.80 19.01
CA ALA A 5 -26.59 -45.89 19.09
C ALA A 5 -26.36 -44.91 20.24
N LEU A 6 -26.46 -43.61 19.96
CA LEU A 6 -26.60 -42.59 20.99
C LEU A 6 -28.07 -42.18 21.04
N CYS A 7 -28.79 -42.64 22.08
CA CYS A 7 -30.14 -42.20 22.39
C CYS A 7 -30.11 -40.74 22.87
N ALA A 8 -30.57 -39.82 22.03
CA ALA A 8 -30.97 -38.48 22.49
C ALA A 8 -32.37 -38.56 23.11
N VAL A 9 -32.45 -38.16 24.37
CA VAL A 9 -33.69 -38.04 25.15
C VAL A 9 -34.52 -36.90 24.55
N PHE A 10 -35.73 -37.23 24.07
CA PHE A 10 -36.75 -36.24 23.73
C PHE A 10 -37.29 -35.63 25.04
N SER A 11 -36.81 -34.44 25.39
CA SER A 11 -37.52 -33.56 26.32
C SER A 11 -38.66 -32.89 25.57
N PHE A 12 -39.89 -33.33 25.82
CA PHE A 12 -41.10 -32.60 25.45
C PHE A 12 -41.21 -31.38 26.37
N THR A 13 -40.65 -30.25 25.93
CA THR A 13 -40.98 -28.94 26.49
C THR A 13 -42.38 -28.57 25.99
N SER A 14 -43.29 -28.47 26.96
CA SER A 14 -44.63 -27.90 26.87
C SER A 14 -44.68 -26.70 25.92
N CYS A 15 -45.54 -26.77 24.91
CA CYS A 15 -45.95 -25.61 24.11
C CYS A 15 -46.50 -24.54 25.06
N SER A 16 -45.75 -23.46 25.28
CA SER A 16 -46.38 -22.17 25.51
C SER A 16 -46.78 -21.65 24.13
N ASP A 17 -48.09 -21.57 23.90
CA ASP A 17 -48.67 -20.80 22.82
C ASP A 17 -48.25 -19.33 22.99
N ASP A 18 -47.07 -18.98 22.47
CA ASP A 18 -46.71 -17.59 22.20
C ASP A 18 -47.31 -17.23 20.84
N ASP A 19 -48.37 -16.43 20.93
CA ASP A 19 -49.29 -16.03 19.86
C ASP A 19 -48.67 -15.09 18.80
N ASN A 20 -47.38 -15.24 18.43
CA ASN A 20 -46.73 -14.29 17.51
C ASN A 20 -45.57 -14.81 16.65
N ASP A 21 -45.66 -16.02 16.10
CA ASP A 21 -44.91 -16.33 14.88
C ASP A 21 -45.81 -17.00 13.85
N THR A 22 -46.65 -16.19 13.18
CA THR A 22 -47.13 -16.58 11.86
C THR A 22 -45.87 -16.85 11.04
N GLY A 23 -45.60 -18.13 10.74
CA GLY A 23 -44.35 -18.63 10.14
C GLY A 23 -44.12 -18.16 8.69
N PHE A 24 -44.25 -16.85 8.47
CA PHE A 24 -43.99 -16.15 7.24
C PHE A 24 -42.76 -15.24 7.41
N GLY A 25 -42.01 -15.07 6.34
CA GLY A 25 -40.79 -14.29 6.34
C GLY A 25 -39.92 -14.54 5.11
N ILE A 26 -38.79 -13.85 5.07
CA ILE A 26 -37.76 -14.03 4.05
C ILE A 26 -36.96 -15.28 4.41
N THR A 27 -36.76 -16.17 3.44
CA THR A 27 -36.05 -17.45 3.61
C THR A 27 -34.72 -17.50 2.87
N GLY A 28 -34.48 -16.55 1.95
CA GLY A 28 -33.21 -16.40 1.27
C GLY A 28 -33.11 -15.04 0.59
N VAL A 29 -31.91 -14.48 0.57
CA VAL A 29 -31.56 -13.27 -0.19
C VAL A 29 -30.24 -13.52 -0.87
N THR A 30 -30.16 -13.19 -2.15
CA THR A 30 -28.90 -13.12 -2.90
C THR A 30 -28.75 -11.72 -3.46
N VAL A 31 -27.60 -11.11 -3.21
CA VAL A 31 -27.18 -9.82 -3.77
C VAL A 31 -26.29 -10.10 -4.97
N ALA A 32 -26.66 -9.60 -6.15
CA ALA A 32 -25.80 -9.58 -7.31
C ALA A 32 -25.32 -8.15 -7.56
N THR A 33 -24.01 -7.94 -7.56
CA THR A 33 -23.40 -6.62 -7.80
C THR A 33 -23.62 -6.16 -9.25
N SER A 34 -23.39 -4.88 -9.53
CA SER A 34 -23.51 -4.35 -10.90
C SER A 34 -22.57 -5.02 -11.92
N GLU A 35 -21.55 -5.73 -11.43
CA GLU A 35 -20.57 -6.50 -12.21
C GLU A 35 -20.93 -8.00 -12.34
N GLY A 36 -22.05 -8.43 -11.75
CA GLY A 36 -22.59 -9.79 -11.89
C GLY A 36 -22.10 -10.83 -10.88
N ALA A 37 -21.22 -10.45 -9.94
CA ALA A 37 -20.84 -11.32 -8.82
C ALA A 37 -22.03 -11.46 -7.84
N SER A 38 -22.29 -12.67 -7.35
CA SER A 38 -23.47 -12.96 -6.52
C SER A 38 -23.08 -13.52 -5.15
N TYR A 39 -23.70 -12.99 -4.10
CA TYR A 39 -23.40 -13.30 -2.71
C TYR A 39 -24.69 -13.58 -1.93
N THR A 40 -24.68 -14.63 -1.11
CA THR A 40 -25.87 -15.05 -0.35
C THR A 40 -25.88 -14.38 1.02
N GLY A 41 -27.01 -13.78 1.37
CA GLY A 41 -27.26 -13.18 2.68
C GLY A 41 -27.56 -14.22 3.75
N VAL A 42 -26.96 -14.05 4.93
CA VAL A 42 -27.27 -14.80 6.14
C VAL A 42 -28.41 -14.12 6.88
N ILE A 43 -29.51 -14.84 7.11
CA ILE A 43 -30.72 -14.29 7.73
C ILE A 43 -30.76 -14.65 9.21
N ASN A 44 -30.93 -13.65 10.06
CA ASN A 44 -31.30 -13.82 11.46
C ASN A 44 -32.80 -13.55 11.64
N GLN A 45 -33.60 -14.61 11.73
CA GLN A 45 -35.06 -14.52 11.84
C GLN A 45 -35.52 -13.83 13.14
N SER A 46 -34.77 -13.97 14.23
CA SER A 46 -35.13 -13.38 15.52
C SER A 46 -34.85 -11.87 15.59
N ALA A 47 -33.76 -11.44 14.95
CA ALA A 47 -33.36 -10.04 14.89
C ALA A 47 -33.94 -9.30 13.68
N LEU A 48 -34.56 -10.03 12.73
CA LEU A 48 -35.00 -9.52 11.43
C LEU A 48 -33.86 -8.77 10.71
N THR A 49 -32.68 -9.38 10.67
CA THR A 49 -31.53 -8.84 9.95
C THR A 49 -31.04 -9.82 8.89
N ILE A 50 -30.45 -9.26 7.83
CA ILE A 50 -29.86 -10.02 6.73
C ILE A 50 -28.49 -9.41 6.48
N GLN A 51 -27.44 -10.22 6.61
CA GLN A 51 -26.07 -9.78 6.33
C GLN A 51 -25.54 -10.50 5.09
N CYS A 52 -25.18 -9.73 4.06
CA CYS A 52 -24.49 -10.24 2.88
C CYS A 52 -23.03 -9.85 2.96
N THR A 53 -22.11 -10.82 2.97
CA THR A 53 -20.67 -10.53 3.03
C THR A 53 -20.07 -10.58 1.64
N VAL A 54 -19.39 -9.53 1.21
CA VAL A 54 -18.70 -9.42 -0.09
C VAL A 54 -17.18 -9.40 0.12
N PRO A 55 -16.36 -9.81 -0.87
CA PRO A 55 -14.91 -9.75 -0.76
C PRO A 55 -14.41 -8.35 -0.45
N MET A 56 -13.28 -8.26 0.25
CA MET A 56 -12.58 -6.98 0.52
C MET A 56 -12.27 -6.15 -0.73
N THR A 57 -12.30 -6.78 -1.90
CA THR A 57 -12.02 -6.15 -3.20
C THR A 57 -13.28 -5.57 -3.86
N THR A 58 -14.47 -5.72 -3.29
CA THR A 58 -15.69 -5.15 -3.88
C THR A 58 -15.71 -3.63 -3.72
N GLN A 59 -15.90 -2.89 -4.82
CA GLN A 59 -15.97 -1.43 -4.78
C GLN A 59 -17.33 -0.91 -4.33
N PRO A 60 -17.41 0.29 -3.69
CA PRO A 60 -18.67 0.98 -3.44
C PRO A 60 -19.54 1.15 -4.70
N SER A 61 -18.92 1.45 -5.86
CA SER A 61 -19.63 1.58 -7.14
C SER A 61 -20.22 0.25 -7.65
N GLU A 62 -19.70 -0.89 -7.20
CA GLU A 62 -20.32 -2.19 -7.48
C GLU A 62 -21.60 -2.41 -6.68
N LEU A 63 -21.73 -1.69 -5.56
CA LEU A 63 -22.86 -1.74 -4.65
C LEU A 63 -23.96 -0.71 -5.00
N GLU A 64 -23.66 0.32 -5.78
CA GLU A 64 -24.61 1.39 -6.16
C GLU A 64 -25.80 0.89 -7.01
N ALA A 65 -25.66 -0.24 -7.71
CA ALA A 65 -26.69 -0.78 -8.61
C ALA A 65 -26.79 -2.31 -8.51
N CYS A 66 -27.02 -2.83 -7.30
CA CYS A 66 -27.18 -4.26 -7.06
C CYS A 66 -28.59 -4.76 -7.41
N SER A 67 -28.68 -5.96 -7.97
CA SER A 67 -29.95 -6.68 -8.10
C SER A 67 -30.12 -7.68 -6.96
N LEU A 68 -31.37 -7.87 -6.53
CA LEU A 68 -31.71 -8.76 -5.42
C LEU A 68 -32.56 -9.93 -5.91
N THR A 69 -32.21 -11.14 -5.49
CA THR A 69 -33.07 -12.32 -5.60
C THR A 69 -33.53 -12.69 -4.20
N VAL A 70 -34.84 -12.64 -3.95
CA VAL A 70 -35.42 -12.90 -2.63
C VAL A 70 -36.36 -14.10 -2.70
N SER A 71 -36.15 -15.08 -1.82
CA SER A 71 -37.11 -16.15 -1.55
C SER A 71 -37.79 -15.91 -0.22
N ALA A 72 -39.10 -16.18 -0.16
CA ALA A 72 -39.92 -16.03 1.02
C ALA A 72 -40.83 -17.25 1.18
N THR A 73 -41.46 -17.36 2.34
CA THR A 73 -42.52 -18.33 2.62
C THR A 73 -43.71 -18.14 1.67
N MET A 74 -44.50 -19.20 1.47
CA MET A 74 -45.62 -19.19 0.52
C MET A 74 -46.58 -18.02 0.78
N ASN A 75 -47.06 -17.38 -0.30
CA ASN A 75 -47.97 -16.22 -0.27
C ASN A 75 -47.42 -14.96 0.42
N THR A 76 -46.12 -14.90 0.71
CA THR A 76 -45.46 -13.70 1.23
C THR A 76 -44.95 -12.85 0.07
N SER A 77 -45.29 -11.57 0.03
CA SER A 77 -44.67 -10.60 -0.89
C SER A 77 -43.53 -9.87 -0.18
N VAL A 78 -42.50 -9.49 -0.93
CA VAL A 78 -41.37 -8.70 -0.39
C VAL A 78 -41.23 -7.42 -1.21
N THR A 79 -41.11 -6.29 -0.53
CA THR A 79 -40.94 -4.97 -1.13
C THR A 79 -39.79 -4.20 -0.50
N VAL A 80 -39.28 -3.21 -1.22
CA VAL A 80 -38.41 -2.14 -0.71
C VAL A 80 -39.12 -0.83 -0.99
N ASN A 81 -39.33 0.00 0.04
CA ASN A 81 -40.09 1.26 -0.08
C ASN A 81 -41.46 1.11 -0.78
N GLY A 82 -42.11 -0.05 -0.61
CA GLY A 82 -43.41 -0.36 -1.22
C GLY A 82 -43.37 -0.84 -2.67
N ALA A 83 -42.21 -0.86 -3.33
CA ALA A 83 -42.02 -1.43 -4.66
C ALA A 83 -41.55 -2.89 -4.60
N ALA A 84 -41.98 -3.71 -5.56
CA ALA A 84 -41.52 -5.10 -5.65
C ALA A 84 -40.01 -5.16 -5.94
N VAL A 85 -39.32 -6.14 -5.37
CA VAL A 85 -37.86 -6.29 -5.50
C VAL A 85 -37.44 -6.70 -6.92
N THR A 86 -38.25 -7.51 -7.59
CA THR A 86 -37.90 -8.12 -8.88
C THR A 86 -37.78 -7.10 -10.00
N GLY A 87 -36.62 -7.06 -10.66
CA GLY A 87 -36.36 -6.21 -11.84
C GLY A 87 -35.82 -4.82 -11.51
N GLU A 88 -35.64 -4.52 -10.22
CA GLU A 88 -35.09 -3.25 -9.74
C GLU A 88 -33.61 -3.41 -9.33
N THR A 89 -32.91 -2.28 -9.24
CA THR A 89 -31.55 -2.18 -8.70
C THR A 89 -31.53 -1.28 -7.47
N PHE A 90 -30.65 -1.59 -6.53
CA PHE A 90 -30.56 -0.93 -5.23
C PHE A 90 -29.12 -0.50 -4.95
N ASP A 91 -28.97 0.69 -4.40
CA ASP A 91 -27.72 1.12 -3.76
C ASP A 91 -27.63 0.43 -2.40
N LEU A 92 -26.62 -0.42 -2.23
CA LEU A 92 -26.37 -1.20 -1.02
C LEU A 92 -25.10 -0.75 -0.30
N ASN A 93 -24.61 0.46 -0.59
CA ASN A 93 -23.58 1.09 0.26
C ASN A 93 -24.12 1.42 1.65
N ASP A 94 -25.44 1.65 1.75
CA ASP A 94 -26.16 1.84 3.01
C ASP A 94 -27.16 0.70 3.26
N PRO A 95 -27.48 0.37 4.52
CA PRO A 95 -28.50 -0.61 4.83
C PRO A 95 -29.87 -0.24 4.26
N ILE A 96 -30.57 -1.23 3.70
CA ILE A 96 -31.95 -1.06 3.20
C ILE A 96 -32.93 -1.96 3.96
N VAL A 97 -34.22 -1.62 3.90
CA VAL A 97 -35.28 -2.39 4.56
C VAL A 97 -36.09 -3.18 3.53
N LEU A 98 -36.17 -4.49 3.73
CA LEU A 98 -37.01 -5.43 3.00
C LEU A 98 -38.26 -5.74 3.82
N THR A 99 -39.43 -5.30 3.36
CA THR A 99 -40.70 -5.55 4.04
C THR A 99 -41.36 -6.81 3.49
N ALA A 100 -41.39 -7.88 4.28
CA ALA A 100 -42.16 -9.08 4.00
C ALA A 100 -43.61 -8.90 4.47
N SER A 101 -44.58 -9.13 3.59
CA SER A 101 -46.02 -8.95 3.87
C SER A 101 -46.81 -10.22 3.63
N TYR A 102 -47.67 -10.58 4.58
CA TYR A 102 -48.60 -11.71 4.49
C TYR A 102 -49.87 -11.40 5.28
N ASP A 103 -51.04 -11.51 4.64
CA ASP A 103 -52.37 -11.37 5.28
C ASP A 103 -52.51 -10.10 6.15
N GLY A 104 -52.05 -8.96 5.64
CA GLY A 104 -52.09 -7.66 6.34
C GLY A 104 -51.06 -7.49 7.46
N LYS A 105 -50.23 -8.51 7.74
CA LYS A 105 -49.09 -8.44 8.66
C LYS A 105 -47.79 -8.17 7.89
N THR A 106 -46.85 -7.51 8.55
CA THR A 106 -45.53 -7.20 7.98
C THR A 106 -44.38 -7.60 8.92
N LYS A 107 -43.23 -7.93 8.34
CA LYS A 107 -41.93 -8.08 9.00
C LYS A 107 -40.90 -7.29 8.19
N ASP A 108 -40.20 -6.38 8.85
CA ASP A 108 -39.17 -5.53 8.23
C ASP A 108 -37.80 -6.11 8.51
N TYR A 109 -37.10 -6.54 7.47
CA TYR A 109 -35.75 -7.07 7.55
C TYR A 109 -34.75 -5.99 7.13
N THR A 110 -33.75 -5.69 7.97
CA THR A 110 -32.64 -4.82 7.58
C THR A 110 -31.59 -5.65 6.82
N LEU A 111 -31.40 -5.35 5.54
CA LEU A 111 -30.31 -5.89 4.72
C LEU A 111 -29.10 -4.97 4.81
N THR A 112 -27.96 -5.54 5.20
CA THR A 112 -26.66 -4.87 5.20
C THR A 112 -25.69 -5.67 4.35
N VAL A 113 -24.99 -4.99 3.44
CA VAL A 113 -23.81 -5.55 2.76
C VAL A 113 -22.58 -5.17 3.59
N VAL A 114 -21.78 -6.16 3.94
CA VAL A 114 -20.54 -5.99 4.71
C VAL A 114 -19.39 -6.42 3.81
N ILE A 115 -18.43 -5.54 3.62
CA ILE A 115 -17.16 -5.88 2.99
C ILE A 115 -16.36 -6.71 3.99
N SER A 116 -15.92 -7.91 3.59
CA SER A 116 -15.21 -8.82 4.46
C SER A 116 -13.89 -8.21 4.94
N ASP A 117 -13.73 -8.16 6.26
CA ASP A 117 -12.55 -7.74 7.01
C ASP A 117 -11.85 -8.93 7.71
N THR A 118 -12.42 -10.12 7.58
CA THR A 118 -12.17 -11.31 8.40
C THR A 118 -11.91 -12.55 7.55
N GLU A 119 -11.55 -12.41 6.28
CA GLU A 119 -11.13 -13.58 5.50
C GLU A 119 -9.93 -14.24 6.20
N ASP A 120 -10.08 -15.51 6.60
CA ASP A 120 -9.03 -16.32 7.26
C ASP A 120 -7.67 -16.26 6.51
N ASP A 121 -7.73 -15.95 5.20
CA ASP A 121 -6.58 -15.79 4.32
C ASP A 121 -5.75 -14.52 4.57
N LEU A 122 -6.27 -13.48 5.24
CA LEU A 122 -5.52 -12.24 5.50
C LEU A 122 -4.37 -12.45 6.49
N ALA A 123 -4.49 -13.38 7.43
CA ALA A 123 -3.38 -13.73 8.32
C ALA A 123 -2.23 -14.43 7.56
N ALA A 124 -2.57 -15.24 6.55
CA ALA A 124 -1.62 -15.88 5.66
C ALA A 124 -1.13 -14.93 4.54
N GLY A 125 -1.86 -13.87 4.25
CA GLY A 125 -1.64 -13.03 3.08
C GLY A 125 -2.52 -13.43 1.91
N LYS A 126 -3.39 -12.50 1.50
CA LYS A 126 -4.26 -12.66 0.34
C LYS A 126 -3.68 -11.93 -0.86
N GLN A 127 -3.57 -12.61 -2.00
CA GLN A 127 -3.25 -11.93 -3.25
C GLN A 127 -4.49 -11.16 -3.70
N ILE A 128 -4.38 -9.83 -3.74
CA ILE A 128 -5.46 -8.94 -4.13
C ILE A 128 -5.46 -8.74 -5.65
N SER A 129 -4.27 -8.64 -6.25
CA SER A 129 -4.11 -8.65 -7.69
C SER A 129 -2.77 -9.28 -8.08
N ALA A 130 -2.76 -10.06 -9.15
CA ALA A 130 -1.51 -10.51 -9.78
C ALA A 130 -0.83 -9.38 -10.57
N ASP A 131 -1.62 -8.41 -11.05
CA ASP A 131 -1.16 -7.24 -11.81
C ASP A 131 -2.19 -6.11 -11.72
N ILE A 132 -1.90 -5.07 -10.95
CA ILE A 132 -2.80 -3.91 -10.75
C ILE A 132 -3.06 -3.13 -12.05
N ARG A 133 -2.25 -3.32 -13.10
CA ARG A 133 -2.47 -2.68 -14.42
C ARG A 133 -3.69 -3.25 -15.14
N LEU A 134 -4.09 -4.47 -14.81
CA LEU A 134 -5.37 -5.02 -15.29
C LEU A 134 -6.58 -4.28 -14.68
N GLY A 135 -6.34 -3.51 -13.61
CA GLY A 135 -7.30 -2.73 -12.88
C GLY A 135 -7.56 -1.31 -13.41
N GLY A 136 -6.89 -0.88 -14.48
CA GLY A 136 -7.04 0.46 -15.04
C GLY A 136 -5.74 1.27 -15.16
N ILE A 137 -4.64 0.83 -14.52
CA ILE A 137 -3.33 1.44 -14.74
C ILE A 137 -2.77 0.99 -16.11
N PRO A 138 -2.22 1.89 -16.96
CA PRO A 138 -1.67 1.53 -18.26
C PRO A 138 -0.57 0.45 -18.20
N GLN A 139 -0.56 -0.45 -19.19
CA GLN A 139 0.37 -1.59 -19.24
C GLN A 139 1.84 -1.19 -19.40
N ASN A 140 2.09 0.00 -19.93
CA ASN A 140 3.39 0.60 -20.16
C ASN A 140 3.91 1.43 -18.97
N VAL A 141 3.32 1.29 -17.78
CA VAL A 141 3.94 1.75 -16.53
C VAL A 141 5.14 0.85 -16.19
N TYR A 142 6.27 1.46 -15.80
CA TYR A 142 7.52 0.76 -15.44
C TYR A 142 7.96 1.00 -13.99
N ASP A 143 7.42 2.03 -13.33
CA ASP A 143 7.64 2.29 -11.92
C ASP A 143 6.40 2.97 -11.33
N TYR A 144 6.15 2.77 -10.05
CA TYR A 144 5.09 3.46 -9.35
C TYR A 144 5.39 3.50 -7.87
N SER A 145 4.70 4.35 -7.13
CA SER A 145 4.69 4.35 -5.66
C SER A 145 3.27 4.51 -5.15
N VAL A 146 2.98 3.99 -3.96
CA VAL A 146 1.63 4.00 -3.39
C VAL A 146 1.63 4.64 -2.00
N ALA A 147 0.61 5.46 -1.73
CA ALA A 147 0.24 5.91 -0.39
C ALA A 147 -1.23 5.62 -0.11
N PHE A 148 -1.59 5.47 1.16
CA PHE A 148 -2.99 5.50 1.61
C PHE A 148 -3.27 6.88 2.22
N PHE A 149 -4.27 7.58 1.70
CA PHE A 149 -4.66 8.92 2.10
C PHE A 149 -6.16 9.10 1.91
N ASP A 150 -6.84 9.68 2.90
CA ASP A 150 -8.28 10.01 2.84
C ASP A 150 -9.16 8.82 2.36
N GLY A 151 -8.92 7.64 2.96
CA GLY A 151 -9.67 6.41 2.65
C GLY A 151 -9.33 5.75 1.31
N LYS A 152 -8.29 6.21 0.60
CA LYS A 152 -7.94 5.73 -0.75
C LYS A 152 -6.46 5.47 -0.90
N PHE A 153 -6.12 4.48 -1.72
CA PHE A 153 -4.80 4.34 -2.31
C PHE A 153 -4.61 5.39 -3.40
N TYR A 154 -3.45 6.03 -3.42
CA TYR A 154 -2.95 6.88 -4.49
C TYR A 154 -1.70 6.24 -5.07
N ALA A 155 -1.72 5.93 -6.37
CA ALA A 155 -0.57 5.43 -7.10
C ALA A 155 0.01 6.53 -8.01
N PHE A 156 1.28 6.85 -7.81
CA PHE A 156 2.04 7.79 -8.65
C PHE A 156 2.88 6.97 -9.61
N THR A 157 2.54 6.98 -10.88
CA THR A 157 3.11 6.08 -11.88
C THR A 157 4.06 6.80 -12.82
N SER A 158 5.08 6.09 -13.28
CA SER A 158 5.97 6.49 -14.36
C SER A 158 5.84 5.47 -15.48
N GLY A 159 5.55 5.91 -16.69
CA GLY A 159 5.41 5.05 -17.86
C GLY A 159 6.00 5.67 -19.13
N TYR A 160 5.92 4.93 -20.23
CA TYR A 160 6.59 5.29 -21.49
C TYR A 160 5.76 4.96 -22.74
N THR A 161 5.94 5.70 -23.83
CA THR A 161 5.44 5.29 -25.15
C THR A 161 6.43 4.35 -25.82
N ALA A 162 5.99 3.64 -26.88
CA ALA A 162 6.87 2.75 -27.64
C ALA A 162 8.24 3.38 -28.00
N ALA A 163 9.29 2.57 -27.88
CA ALA A 163 10.70 2.92 -28.12
C ALA A 163 11.32 3.95 -27.14
N ASP A 164 10.87 3.99 -25.88
CA ASP A 164 11.41 4.84 -24.81
C ASP A 164 11.52 6.34 -25.19
N SER A 165 10.68 6.77 -26.14
CA SER A 165 10.79 8.07 -26.80
C SER A 165 10.05 9.19 -26.06
N ALA A 166 9.00 8.83 -25.32
CA ALA A 166 8.31 9.74 -24.42
C ALA A 166 7.99 9.04 -23.09
N ALA A 167 8.02 9.80 -22.01
CA ALA A 167 7.55 9.37 -20.69
C ALA A 167 6.27 10.11 -20.29
N TYR A 168 5.46 9.44 -19.47
CA TYR A 168 4.29 10.03 -18.86
C TYR A 168 4.24 9.70 -17.38
N TYR A 169 3.66 10.62 -16.63
CA TYR A 169 3.53 10.52 -15.19
C TYR A 169 2.08 10.77 -14.85
N GLN A 170 1.45 9.80 -14.17
CA GLN A 170 0.02 9.80 -13.97
C GLN A 170 -0.30 9.38 -12.54
N VAL A 171 -1.34 9.99 -11.98
CA VAL A 171 -1.85 9.69 -10.65
C VAL A 171 -3.10 8.85 -10.79
N PHE A 172 -3.19 7.75 -10.05
CA PHE A 172 -4.37 6.89 -9.99
C PHE A 172 -4.86 6.76 -8.57
N THR A 173 -6.16 6.56 -8.39
CA THR A 173 -6.77 6.28 -7.09
C THR A 173 -7.49 4.95 -7.08
N SER A 174 -7.52 4.31 -5.92
CA SER A 174 -8.29 3.09 -5.68
C SER A 174 -8.77 3.04 -4.24
N THR A 175 -10.00 2.57 -4.02
CA THR A 175 -10.52 2.26 -2.68
C THR A 175 -10.26 0.80 -2.26
N ASN A 176 -9.79 -0.06 -3.17
CA ASN A 176 -9.69 -1.51 -2.94
C ASN A 176 -8.37 -2.15 -3.42
N GLY A 177 -7.44 -1.36 -3.96
CA GLY A 177 -6.15 -1.80 -4.49
C GLY A 177 -6.20 -2.59 -5.81
N THR A 178 -7.38 -2.93 -6.35
CA THR A 178 -7.52 -3.72 -7.59
C THR A 178 -8.04 -2.94 -8.78
N ARG A 179 -8.89 -1.93 -8.55
CA ARG A 179 -9.46 -1.08 -9.60
C ARG A 179 -8.99 0.34 -9.41
N TRP A 180 -8.45 0.92 -10.47
CA TRP A 180 -7.69 2.16 -10.43
C TRP A 180 -8.28 3.15 -11.42
N THR A 181 -8.61 4.33 -10.92
CA THR A 181 -9.16 5.43 -11.71
C THR A 181 -8.12 6.54 -11.79
N GLU A 182 -7.81 7.00 -13.00
CA GLU A 182 -6.91 8.14 -13.20
C GLU A 182 -7.48 9.40 -12.56
N VAL A 183 -6.63 10.11 -11.82
CA VAL A 183 -6.89 11.46 -11.33
C VAL A 183 -6.34 12.43 -12.38
N ASN A 184 -7.23 13.22 -12.98
CA ASN A 184 -6.80 14.25 -13.92
C ASN A 184 -6.05 15.36 -13.17
N THR A 185 -4.72 15.38 -13.30
CA THR A 185 -3.87 16.44 -12.76
C THR A 185 -3.37 17.33 -13.91
N PRO A 186 -3.50 18.65 -13.82
CA PRO A 186 -2.94 19.54 -14.84
C PRO A 186 -1.41 19.53 -14.84
N GLU A 187 -0.77 19.10 -13.75
CA GLU A 187 0.68 19.06 -13.57
C GLU A 187 1.26 17.64 -13.54
N ILE A 188 2.54 17.52 -13.91
CA ILE A 188 3.35 16.32 -13.75
C ILE A 188 3.80 16.18 -12.29
N ILE A 189 3.26 15.18 -11.59
CA ILE A 189 3.57 14.90 -10.19
C ILE A 189 4.51 13.69 -10.10
N GLY A 190 5.62 13.87 -9.39
CA GLY A 190 6.58 12.80 -9.11
C GLY A 190 7.55 12.50 -10.27
N GLY A 191 7.81 11.21 -10.48
CA GLY A 191 8.81 10.66 -11.39
C GLY A 191 9.28 9.29 -10.95
N MET A 192 10.21 8.68 -11.68
CA MET A 192 10.78 7.39 -11.32
C MET A 192 11.46 7.50 -9.96
N GLY A 193 11.09 6.63 -9.01
CA GLY A 193 11.60 6.62 -7.64
C GLY A 193 11.02 7.71 -6.75
N ALA A 194 9.96 8.40 -7.15
CA ALA A 194 9.21 9.30 -6.26
C ALA A 194 8.59 8.54 -5.09
N ARG A 195 8.44 9.22 -3.95
CA ARG A 195 8.05 8.61 -2.68
C ARG A 195 6.98 9.44 -1.98
N PRO A 196 5.77 8.89 -1.78
CA PRO A 196 4.70 9.61 -1.12
C PRO A 196 4.73 9.43 0.40
N VAL A 197 4.21 10.41 1.13
CA VAL A 197 4.08 10.39 2.60
C VAL A 197 2.88 11.25 3.02
N VAL A 198 2.17 10.85 4.08
CA VAL A 198 1.12 11.67 4.67
C VAL A 198 1.69 12.43 5.86
N TYR A 199 1.49 13.75 5.87
CA TYR A 199 1.94 14.65 6.94
C TYR A 199 0.99 15.84 7.03
N ASP A 200 0.61 16.23 8.26
CA ASP A 200 -0.23 17.42 8.51
C ASP A 200 -1.52 17.44 7.65
N ASN A 201 -2.24 16.30 7.64
CA ASN A 201 -3.45 16.08 6.84
C ASN A 201 -3.29 16.33 5.33
N LYS A 202 -2.07 16.25 4.82
CA LYS A 202 -1.76 16.33 3.40
C LYS A 202 -1.00 15.11 2.92
N LEU A 203 -1.25 14.74 1.67
CA LEU A 203 -0.41 13.81 0.93
C LEU A 203 0.69 14.60 0.23
N TYR A 204 1.93 14.27 0.57
CA TYR A 204 3.13 14.76 -0.09
C TYR A 204 3.68 13.71 -1.05
N VAL A 205 4.26 14.15 -2.16
CA VAL A 205 5.02 13.32 -3.11
C VAL A 205 6.38 13.94 -3.31
N MET A 206 7.43 13.23 -2.93
CA MET A 206 8.79 13.76 -2.85
C MET A 206 9.75 13.07 -3.82
N GLY A 207 10.58 13.89 -4.46
CA GLY A 207 11.63 13.45 -5.36
C GLY A 207 11.11 12.85 -6.67
N GLY A 208 11.89 11.93 -7.21
CA GLY A 208 11.63 11.31 -8.49
C GLY A 208 12.36 12.01 -9.65
N VAL A 209 12.82 11.21 -10.60
CA VAL A 209 13.59 11.66 -11.75
C VAL A 209 12.85 11.39 -13.07
N ARG A 210 13.03 12.29 -14.03
CA ARG A 210 12.52 12.14 -15.39
C ARG A 210 13.64 11.61 -16.29
N ALA A 211 13.89 10.31 -16.24
CA ALA A 211 15.07 9.72 -16.87
C ALA A 211 14.84 9.14 -18.28
N ILE A 212 13.57 8.97 -18.68
CA ILE A 212 13.16 8.29 -19.92
C ILE A 212 12.47 9.29 -20.84
N GLY A 213 12.91 9.38 -22.10
CA GLY A 213 12.24 10.14 -23.16
C GLY A 213 11.93 11.60 -22.84
N THR A 214 11.19 12.25 -23.73
CA THR A 214 10.60 13.57 -23.47
C THR A 214 9.31 13.39 -22.66
N ASP A 215 9.08 14.22 -21.63
CA ASP A 215 7.85 14.13 -20.83
C ASP A 215 6.61 14.75 -21.53
N GLN A 216 5.43 14.60 -20.89
CA GLN A 216 4.14 15.09 -21.41
C GLN A 216 4.10 16.61 -21.66
N ASP A 217 4.96 17.37 -20.98
CA ASP A 217 5.09 18.83 -21.11
C ASP A 217 6.15 19.24 -22.14
N GLY A 218 6.82 18.27 -22.77
CA GLY A 218 7.87 18.51 -23.75
C GLY A 218 9.26 18.73 -23.16
N ASN A 219 9.47 18.45 -21.87
CA ASN A 219 10.79 18.58 -21.25
C ASN A 219 11.68 17.39 -21.60
N ALA A 220 12.96 17.67 -21.88
CA ALA A 220 13.97 16.66 -22.11
C ALA A 220 14.26 15.83 -20.84
N PRO A 221 14.76 14.59 -20.97
CA PRO A 221 15.12 13.78 -19.82
C PRO A 221 16.26 14.43 -19.02
N GLU A 222 16.24 14.21 -17.71
CA GLU A 222 17.19 14.73 -16.72
C GLU A 222 18.47 13.89 -16.68
N ILE A 223 19.13 13.80 -17.83
CA ILE A 223 20.34 13.03 -18.02
C ILE A 223 21.40 13.87 -18.74
N GLU A 224 22.65 13.71 -18.35
CA GLU A 224 23.80 14.18 -19.11
C GLU A 224 24.66 12.98 -19.52
N SER A 225 25.12 12.98 -20.77
CA SER A 225 26.08 12.00 -21.28
C SER A 225 27.38 12.68 -21.67
N ASN A 226 28.50 12.12 -21.24
CA ASN A 226 29.84 12.55 -21.66
C ASN A 226 30.45 11.61 -22.72
N GLY A 227 29.63 10.77 -23.37
CA GLY A 227 30.03 9.85 -24.43
C GLY A 227 30.52 8.47 -23.96
N TRP A 228 30.84 8.29 -22.68
CA TRP A 228 31.24 7.00 -22.09
C TRP A 228 30.47 6.65 -20.81
N SER A 229 29.71 7.59 -20.26
CA SER A 229 28.81 7.40 -19.12
C SER A 229 27.60 8.33 -19.24
N SER A 230 26.50 7.93 -18.59
CA SER A 230 25.33 8.78 -18.37
C SER A 230 25.11 8.94 -16.86
N SER A 231 24.77 10.16 -16.46
CA SER A 231 24.47 10.52 -15.08
C SER A 231 23.15 11.29 -15.03
N LEU A 232 22.41 11.15 -13.92
CA LEU A 232 21.20 11.94 -13.73
C LEU A 232 21.56 13.37 -13.30
N THR A 233 20.83 14.35 -13.85
CA THR A 233 21.10 15.78 -13.67
C THR A 233 19.84 16.52 -13.22
N LEU A 234 19.30 16.08 -12.09
CA LEU A 234 18.18 16.74 -11.44
C LEU A 234 18.53 18.23 -11.21
N LYS A 235 17.63 19.16 -11.51
CA LYS A 235 17.84 20.61 -11.23
C LYS A 235 16.85 21.19 -10.22
N THR A 236 15.82 20.42 -9.92
CA THR A 236 14.73 20.78 -9.01
C THR A 236 14.35 19.55 -8.19
N PHE A 237 14.27 19.70 -6.87
CA PHE A 237 13.82 18.63 -6.00
C PHE A 237 12.31 18.73 -5.93
N ARG A 238 11.66 17.89 -6.73
CA ARG A 238 10.21 17.95 -6.90
C ARG A 238 9.53 17.58 -5.60
N THR A 239 8.65 18.45 -5.12
CA THR A 239 7.77 18.16 -4.00
C THR A 239 6.40 18.69 -4.32
N TRP A 240 5.40 17.83 -4.26
CA TRP A 240 4.00 18.22 -4.45
C TRP A 240 3.20 17.87 -3.21
N SER A 241 2.20 18.68 -2.88
CA SER A 241 1.29 18.39 -1.78
C SER A 241 -0.17 18.56 -2.16
N THR A 242 -1.05 17.81 -1.53
CA THR A 242 -2.50 17.95 -1.67
C THR A 242 -3.22 17.68 -0.35
N GLY A 243 -4.27 18.43 -0.06
CA GLY A 243 -5.17 18.18 1.07
C GLY A 243 -6.44 17.41 0.70
N ASN A 244 -6.67 17.15 -0.60
CA ASN A 244 -7.92 16.56 -1.10
C ASN A 244 -7.71 15.51 -2.20
N GLY A 245 -6.46 15.23 -2.57
CA GLY A 245 -6.11 14.25 -3.59
C GLY A 245 -6.40 14.65 -5.05
N SER A 246 -6.86 15.88 -5.31
CA SER A 246 -7.22 16.32 -6.68
C SER A 246 -6.66 17.70 -7.05
N THR A 247 -6.47 18.59 -6.07
CA THR A 247 -5.80 19.88 -6.25
C THR A 247 -4.41 19.80 -5.65
N TRP A 248 -3.40 20.07 -6.46
CA TRP A 248 -2.00 19.90 -6.08
C TRP A 248 -1.28 21.26 -5.98
N THR A 249 -0.42 21.37 -4.99
CA THR A 249 0.44 22.53 -4.76
C THR A 249 1.87 22.14 -5.04
N ASP A 250 2.54 22.89 -5.92
CA ASP A 250 3.97 22.76 -6.14
C ASP A 250 4.74 23.36 -4.95
N GLU A 251 5.39 22.51 -4.17
CA GLU A 251 6.32 22.88 -3.09
C GLU A 251 7.77 22.55 -3.49
N SER A 252 8.04 22.41 -4.79
CA SER A 252 9.36 22.07 -5.30
C SER A 252 10.39 23.12 -4.96
N ILE A 253 11.60 22.66 -4.66
CA ILE A 253 12.72 23.52 -4.35
C ILE A 253 13.62 23.55 -5.58
N GLU A 254 13.77 24.74 -6.17
CA GLU A 254 14.71 24.98 -7.26
C GLU A 254 16.13 25.14 -6.72
N GLY A 255 17.11 24.68 -7.50
CA GLY A 255 18.50 24.89 -7.14
C GLY A 255 18.98 26.32 -7.32
N ASN A 256 19.39 26.96 -6.23
CA ASN A 256 20.07 28.25 -6.29
C ASN A 256 21.58 28.11 -6.00
N SER A 257 22.38 28.07 -7.07
CA SER A 257 23.85 27.97 -7.00
C SER A 257 24.54 29.15 -6.31
N THR A 258 23.81 30.24 -6.01
CA THR A 258 24.35 31.45 -5.36
C THR A 258 24.26 31.43 -3.82
N LEU A 259 23.38 30.61 -3.22
CA LEU A 259 23.19 30.53 -1.77
C LEU A 259 24.13 29.52 -1.13
N THR A 260 24.90 29.91 -0.10
CA THR A 260 25.93 29.05 0.53
C THR A 260 25.40 27.83 1.26
N ASP A 261 24.19 27.89 1.80
CA ASP A 261 23.62 26.88 2.72
C ASP A 261 22.33 26.22 2.18
N ASP A 262 22.12 26.31 0.87
CA ASP A 262 20.99 25.68 0.19
C ASP A 262 21.24 24.17 0.01
N MET A 263 20.23 23.34 0.34
CA MET A 263 20.17 21.90 0.05
C MET A 263 20.67 21.58 -1.36
N PHE A 264 20.41 22.48 -2.32
CA PHE A 264 20.85 22.33 -3.70
C PHE A 264 22.34 22.57 -3.96
N LYS A 265 22.96 23.59 -3.35
CA LYS A 265 24.39 23.87 -3.52
C LYS A 265 25.25 22.78 -2.88
N MET A 266 24.78 22.19 -1.78
CA MET A 266 25.50 21.11 -1.12
C MET A 266 25.40 19.78 -1.89
N LEU A 267 24.32 19.51 -2.63
CA LEU A 267 23.97 18.13 -2.98
C LEU A 267 23.62 17.87 -4.44
N VAL A 268 22.97 18.78 -5.14
CA VAL A 268 22.55 18.51 -6.52
C VAL A 268 23.64 18.93 -7.52
N GLY A 269 24.26 20.09 -7.30
CA GLY A 269 25.42 20.53 -8.09
C GLY A 269 26.72 19.74 -7.84
N ASN A 270 26.81 19.01 -6.72
CA ASN A 270 27.98 18.20 -6.34
C ASN A 270 27.75 16.69 -6.46
N GLY A 271 26.56 16.24 -6.91
CA GLY A 271 26.24 14.81 -7.03
C GLY A 271 26.09 14.07 -5.70
N SER A 272 25.83 14.77 -4.60
CA SER A 272 25.70 14.20 -3.25
C SER A 272 24.25 14.02 -2.77
N PHE A 273 23.23 14.37 -3.58
CA PHE A 273 21.82 14.07 -3.27
C PHE A 273 21.34 12.81 -3.99
N GLY A 274 20.47 12.05 -3.31
CA GLY A 274 19.85 10.87 -3.87
C GLY A 274 18.56 11.27 -4.55
N PHE A 275 18.44 10.99 -5.83
CA PHE A 275 17.33 11.47 -6.67
C PHE A 275 16.25 10.41 -6.92
N VAL A 276 16.54 9.15 -6.58
CA VAL A 276 15.56 8.05 -6.58
C VAL A 276 15.47 7.43 -5.19
N GLY A 277 14.26 7.07 -4.78
CA GLY A 277 14.03 6.33 -3.54
C GLY A 277 14.45 7.09 -2.28
N VAL A 278 14.17 8.40 -2.22
CA VAL A 278 14.22 9.16 -0.96
C VAL A 278 13.32 8.49 0.08
N THR A 279 13.64 8.58 1.36
CA THR A 279 12.81 7.96 2.41
C THR A 279 12.18 9.03 3.27
N PRO A 280 11.01 9.56 2.87
CA PRO A 280 10.26 10.47 3.72
C PRO A 280 9.59 9.71 4.86
N PHE A 281 9.56 10.31 6.05
CA PHE A 281 8.87 9.76 7.21
C PHE A 281 8.43 10.85 8.16
N THR A 282 7.45 10.54 9.02
CA THR A 282 6.96 11.45 10.05
C THR A 282 7.32 10.94 11.44
N PHE A 283 7.75 11.85 12.30
CA PHE A 283 8.07 11.55 13.70
C PHE A 283 7.97 12.84 14.53
N ASN A 284 7.36 12.79 15.72
CA ASN A 284 7.19 13.95 16.61
C ASN A 284 6.70 15.22 15.90
N ASP A 285 5.60 15.10 15.14
CA ASP A 285 4.97 16.20 14.38
C ASP A 285 5.89 16.89 13.37
N LYS A 286 6.95 16.21 12.92
CA LYS A 286 7.86 16.70 11.88
C LYS A 286 7.87 15.76 10.70
N LEU A 287 8.09 16.35 9.53
CA LEU A 287 8.35 15.63 8.30
C LEU A 287 9.85 15.59 8.04
N TYR A 288 10.39 14.39 8.10
CA TYR A 288 11.78 14.09 7.81
C TYR A 288 11.93 13.46 6.43
N MET A 289 13.14 13.55 5.89
CA MET A 289 13.53 12.88 4.67
C MET A 289 14.97 12.38 4.80
N GLU A 290 15.15 11.07 4.71
CA GLU A 290 16.46 10.51 4.42
C GLU A 290 16.74 10.61 2.92
N SER A 291 17.98 10.92 2.61
CA SER A 291 18.39 11.10 1.23
C SER A 291 18.36 9.76 0.47
N GLY A 292 17.97 9.81 -0.82
CA GLY A 292 17.79 8.60 -1.64
C GLY A 292 19.10 8.00 -2.16
N ALA A 293 19.05 7.27 -3.26
CA ALA A 293 20.24 6.79 -3.96
C ALA A 293 20.61 7.70 -5.14
N MET A 294 21.91 7.99 -5.28
CA MET A 294 22.48 8.57 -6.49
C MET A 294 22.82 7.44 -7.48
N MET A 295 22.35 7.53 -8.71
CA MET A 295 22.76 6.74 -9.88
C MET A 295 23.83 7.46 -10.74
N ALA A 296 25.04 6.91 -10.77
CA ALA A 296 26.05 7.30 -11.74
C ALA A 296 26.72 6.04 -12.29
N PHE A 297 27.22 6.08 -13.54
CA PHE A 297 27.78 4.91 -14.21
C PHE A 297 26.82 3.70 -14.28
N GLY A 298 25.51 3.95 -14.35
CA GLY A 298 24.48 2.89 -14.34
C GLY A 298 24.37 2.13 -13.02
N MET A 299 24.81 2.73 -11.91
CA MET A 299 24.86 2.07 -10.60
C MET A 299 24.52 3.01 -9.45
N PHE A 300 23.97 2.48 -8.35
CA PHE A 300 23.87 3.25 -7.11
C PHE A 300 25.28 3.54 -6.55
N GLN A 301 25.66 4.81 -6.48
CA GLN A 301 27.02 5.28 -6.17
C GLN A 301 27.22 5.73 -4.73
N GLY A 302 26.17 5.96 -3.95
CA GLY A 302 26.37 6.40 -2.57
C GLY A 302 25.10 6.53 -1.77
N SER A 303 25.23 6.14 -0.50
CA SER A 303 24.34 6.50 0.59
C SER A 303 24.80 7.81 1.19
N ASN A 304 24.13 8.89 0.84
CA ASN A 304 24.23 10.14 1.59
C ASN A 304 23.54 9.96 2.93
N SER A 305 24.35 9.89 3.97
CA SER A 305 23.90 9.76 5.34
C SER A 305 23.40 11.10 5.89
N GLN A 306 22.45 11.74 5.19
CA GLN A 306 21.91 13.04 5.56
C GLN A 306 20.41 12.95 5.80
N LEU A 307 20.00 13.50 6.94
CA LEU A 307 18.62 13.67 7.34
C LEU A 307 18.21 15.11 7.14
N TRP A 308 17.05 15.30 6.54
CA TRP A 308 16.47 16.61 6.26
C TRP A 308 15.14 16.72 7.00
N VAL A 309 14.86 17.90 7.54
CA VAL A 309 13.58 18.22 8.18
C VAL A 309 12.89 19.32 7.40
N LYS A 310 11.61 19.15 7.10
CA LYS A 310 10.77 20.20 6.51
C LYS A 310 10.69 21.38 7.47
N ASN A 311 10.92 22.57 6.94
CA ASN A 311 10.73 23.84 7.63
C ASN A 311 9.98 24.79 6.69
N ASP A 312 8.81 25.30 7.07
CA ASP A 312 7.95 26.16 6.23
C ASP A 312 8.03 25.84 4.72
N THR A 313 8.85 26.61 3.98
CA THR A 313 9.04 26.55 2.52
C THR A 313 10.36 25.89 2.07
N THR A 314 11.09 25.21 2.95
CA THR A 314 12.41 24.61 2.68
C THR A 314 12.66 23.33 3.49
N TYR A 315 13.83 22.74 3.34
CA TYR A 315 14.33 21.66 4.19
C TYR A 315 15.68 22.05 4.80
N THR A 316 15.87 21.74 6.07
CA THR A 316 17.12 21.99 6.80
C THR A 316 17.79 20.67 7.18
N MET A 317 19.13 20.59 7.06
CA MET A 317 19.88 19.40 7.42
C MET A 317 19.96 19.22 8.94
N GLU A 318 19.67 18.00 9.41
CA GLU A 318 19.89 17.56 10.78
C GLU A 318 21.25 16.85 10.89
N THR A 319 22.24 17.53 11.48
CA THR A 319 23.64 17.06 11.48
C THR A 319 23.91 15.91 12.45
N GLY A 320 23.08 15.73 13.47
CA GLY A 320 23.26 14.74 14.54
C GLY A 320 23.03 13.27 14.14
N ALA A 321 22.32 13.02 13.04
CA ALA A 321 21.91 11.67 12.63
C ALA A 321 22.91 10.97 11.67
N SER A 322 23.92 11.71 11.18
CA SER A 322 24.65 11.35 9.96
C SER A 322 25.49 10.08 10.00
N SER A 323 25.88 9.54 11.15
CA SER A 323 26.64 8.28 11.20
C SER A 323 25.76 7.03 11.03
N PHE A 324 24.45 7.14 11.21
CA PHE A 324 23.53 6.00 11.26
C PHE A 324 22.75 5.78 9.97
N LEU A 325 22.61 6.81 9.15
CA LEU A 325 21.83 6.78 7.92
C LEU A 325 22.55 6.02 6.80
N ARG A 326 21.78 5.29 5.99
CA ARG A 326 22.25 4.42 4.90
C ARG A 326 21.15 4.25 3.85
N SER A 327 21.53 4.00 2.60
CA SER A 327 20.54 3.88 1.52
C SER A 327 19.71 2.63 1.70
N HIS A 328 18.41 2.74 1.37
CA HIS A 328 17.47 1.63 1.39
C HIS A 328 17.42 0.89 2.73
N CYS A 329 17.65 1.59 3.84
CA CYS A 329 17.30 1.06 5.15
C CYS A 329 15.79 1.14 5.34
N SER A 330 15.29 0.35 6.28
CA SER A 330 13.93 0.47 6.77
C SER A 330 13.93 1.47 7.92
N THR A 331 13.18 2.56 7.75
CA THR A 331 12.96 3.57 8.77
C THR A 331 11.50 3.52 9.20
N PHE A 332 11.26 3.29 10.50
CA PHE A 332 9.91 3.02 11.01
C PHE A 332 9.76 3.46 12.47
N THR A 333 8.54 3.85 12.85
CA THR A 333 8.21 4.22 14.23
C THR A 333 7.63 3.00 14.95
N LEU A 334 8.09 2.71 16.17
CA LEU A 334 7.60 1.63 17.02
C LEU A 334 7.74 2.04 18.49
N ASN A 335 6.66 1.93 19.27
CA ASN A 335 6.63 2.31 20.69
C ASN A 335 7.24 3.70 20.94
N ASP A 336 6.76 4.71 20.21
CA ASP A 336 7.19 6.12 20.29
C ASP A 336 8.67 6.37 20.02
N LYS A 337 9.34 5.43 19.34
CA LYS A 337 10.73 5.56 18.89
C LYS A 337 10.81 5.36 17.40
N ILE A 338 11.74 6.04 16.76
CA ILE A 338 12.09 5.76 15.37
C ILE A 338 13.28 4.79 15.32
N PHE A 339 13.18 3.79 14.46
CA PHE A 339 14.19 2.77 14.24
C PHE A 339 14.72 2.84 12.81
N ILE A 340 15.99 2.47 12.66
CA ILE A 340 16.66 2.25 11.39
C ILE A 340 17.22 0.83 11.39
N LEU A 341 16.79 0.02 10.43
CA LEU A 341 17.19 -1.37 10.26
C LEU A 341 17.71 -1.61 8.83
N GLY A 342 18.76 -2.42 8.69
CA GLY A 342 19.25 -2.84 7.37
C GLY A 342 19.80 -1.68 6.54
N GLY A 343 19.69 -1.77 5.21
CA GLY A 343 20.23 -0.84 4.23
C GLY A 343 21.67 -1.14 3.83
N ALA A 344 22.22 -0.31 2.95
CA ALA A 344 23.56 -0.46 2.38
C ALA A 344 24.40 0.80 2.55
N ARG A 345 25.69 0.64 2.86
CA ARG A 345 26.68 1.73 2.80
C ARG A 345 27.42 1.69 1.47
N GLY A 346 27.22 2.70 0.63
CA GLY A 346 27.74 2.70 -0.73
C GLY A 346 26.86 1.87 -1.69
N TYR A 347 27.48 1.04 -2.54
CA TYR A 347 26.75 0.20 -3.50
C TYR A 347 26.13 -1.03 -2.83
N VAL A 348 25.04 -1.55 -3.41
CA VAL A 348 24.34 -2.76 -2.91
C VAL A 348 25.18 -4.01 -3.19
N GLY A 349 25.94 -4.44 -2.17
CA GLY A 349 26.86 -5.58 -2.23
C GLY A 349 26.89 -6.35 -0.91
N ALA A 350 27.28 -7.63 -0.95
CA ALA A 350 27.27 -8.53 0.21
C ALA A 350 28.01 -7.97 1.43
N THR A 351 29.15 -7.30 1.21
CA THR A 351 29.97 -6.69 2.28
C THR A 351 29.47 -5.32 2.74
N ASN A 352 28.51 -4.72 2.02
CA ASN A 352 28.04 -3.36 2.26
C ASN A 352 26.67 -3.32 2.94
N LEU A 353 25.93 -4.44 2.93
CA LEU A 353 24.67 -4.57 3.66
C LEU A 353 24.91 -4.47 5.17
N GLN A 354 24.01 -3.78 5.84
CA GLN A 354 24.11 -3.47 7.27
C GLN A 354 23.21 -4.41 8.08
N THR A 355 23.69 -4.83 9.25
CA THR A 355 22.96 -5.71 10.18
C THR A 355 22.46 -4.96 11.41
N SER A 356 23.09 -3.84 11.74
CA SER A 356 22.83 -3.10 12.98
C SER A 356 21.44 -2.48 12.98
N VAL A 357 20.85 -2.42 14.17
CA VAL A 357 19.63 -1.66 14.45
C VAL A 357 19.99 -0.44 15.29
N SER A 358 19.46 0.69 14.89
CA SER A 358 19.62 1.95 15.62
C SER A 358 18.25 2.54 15.93
N ASN A 359 18.11 3.27 17.03
CA ASN A 359 16.88 3.99 17.32
C ASN A 359 17.14 5.40 17.88
N SER A 360 16.07 6.19 17.87
CA SER A 360 16.03 7.54 18.42
C SER A 360 14.66 7.81 19.06
N THR A 361 14.65 8.65 20.09
CA THR A 361 13.43 9.19 20.73
C THR A 361 13.09 10.61 20.29
N ASP A 362 14.02 11.30 19.63
CA ASP A 362 13.89 12.70 19.21
C ASP A 362 13.94 12.89 17.68
N GLY A 363 14.21 11.80 16.94
CA GLY A 363 14.34 11.79 15.49
C GLY A 363 15.69 12.30 14.98
N VAL A 364 16.61 12.67 15.87
CA VAL A 364 17.87 13.35 15.50
C VAL A 364 19.09 12.64 16.11
N THR A 365 19.00 12.26 17.37
CA THR A 365 20.05 11.56 18.11
C THR A 365 19.79 10.06 18.07
N PHE A 366 20.63 9.34 17.34
CA PHE A 366 20.53 7.89 17.20
C PHE A 366 21.57 7.15 18.05
N GLN A 367 21.20 5.96 18.50
CA GLN A 367 22.10 5.01 19.17
C GLN A 367 21.93 3.62 18.57
N THR A 368 23.00 2.85 18.49
CA THR A 368 22.92 1.42 18.15
C THR A 368 22.31 0.66 19.32
N VAL A 369 21.25 -0.10 19.06
CA VAL A 369 20.55 -0.93 20.06
C VAL A 369 20.72 -2.42 19.82
N ALA A 370 21.18 -2.82 18.64
CA ALA A 370 21.62 -4.19 18.34
C ALA A 370 22.64 -4.18 17.20
N ASP A 371 23.65 -5.05 17.26
CA ASP A 371 24.63 -5.22 16.18
C ASP A 371 24.09 -6.08 15.02
N SER A 372 23.11 -6.94 15.32
CA SER A 372 22.39 -7.78 14.36
C SER A 372 21.07 -8.25 14.95
N THR A 373 20.13 -8.61 14.08
CA THR A 373 18.89 -9.31 14.46
C THR A 373 18.75 -10.61 13.67
N LYS A 374 17.69 -11.39 13.95
CA LYS A 374 17.32 -12.57 13.16
C LYS A 374 17.09 -12.27 11.67
N VAL A 375 16.74 -11.03 11.32
CA VAL A 375 16.56 -10.61 9.92
C VAL A 375 17.88 -10.66 9.15
N GLY A 376 19.01 -10.40 9.84
CA GLY A 376 20.33 -10.37 9.21
C GLY A 376 20.54 -9.15 8.30
N PRO A 377 21.58 -9.19 7.43
CA PRO A 377 21.89 -8.10 6.51
C PRO A 377 20.87 -8.03 5.37
N ILE A 378 20.15 -6.91 5.26
CA ILE A 378 19.09 -6.72 4.26
C ILE A 378 19.05 -5.27 3.80
N CYS A 379 18.65 -4.99 2.56
CA CYS A 379 18.33 -3.63 2.09
C CYS A 379 17.06 -3.60 1.24
N GLY A 380 16.39 -2.45 1.19
CA GLY A 380 15.14 -2.26 0.47
C GLY A 380 13.97 -3.04 1.06
N ALA A 381 14.07 -3.47 2.32
CA ALA A 381 12.91 -3.97 3.05
C ALA A 381 12.05 -2.77 3.50
N THR A 382 10.75 -2.99 3.59
CA THR A 382 9.82 -1.99 4.13
C THR A 382 9.27 -2.50 5.45
N VAL A 383 9.32 -1.65 6.48
CA VAL A 383 8.75 -1.95 7.78
C VAL A 383 7.56 -1.03 8.02
N VAL A 384 6.43 -1.60 8.38
CA VAL A 384 5.24 -0.87 8.83
C VAL A 384 4.85 -1.33 10.22
N THR A 385 4.11 -0.50 10.95
CA THR A 385 3.52 -0.88 12.24
C THR A 385 2.02 -0.98 12.16
N ASN A 386 1.45 -1.79 13.05
CA ASN A 386 0.01 -1.75 13.31
C ASN A 386 -0.42 -0.35 13.79
N LYS A 387 -1.73 -0.08 13.75
CA LYS A 387 -2.31 1.20 14.17
C LYS A 387 -2.05 1.54 15.63
N GLU A 388 -1.90 0.54 16.50
CA GLU A 388 -1.50 0.73 17.90
C GLU A 388 -0.04 1.18 18.05
N GLY A 389 0.77 1.06 16.99
CA GLY A 389 2.18 1.48 16.98
C GLY A 389 3.10 0.63 17.84
N ASN A 390 2.65 -0.56 18.28
CA ASN A 390 3.37 -1.40 19.24
C ASN A 390 3.96 -2.67 18.62
N THR A 391 3.67 -2.92 17.34
CA THR A 391 4.09 -4.11 16.62
C THR A 391 4.52 -3.74 15.20
N ALA A 392 5.75 -4.12 14.85
CA ALA A 392 6.35 -3.89 13.54
C ALA A 392 6.37 -5.15 12.69
N TYR A 393 6.20 -4.96 11.38
CA TYR A 393 6.15 -5.98 10.36
C TYR A 393 7.10 -5.63 9.21
N LEU A 394 8.01 -6.52 8.86
CA LEU A 394 8.98 -6.35 7.78
C LEU A 394 8.57 -7.15 6.55
N PHE A 395 8.51 -6.49 5.41
CA PHE A 395 8.15 -7.06 4.11
C PHE A 395 9.26 -6.85 3.08
N GLY A 396 9.49 -7.88 2.26
CA GLY A 396 10.43 -7.83 1.15
C GLY A 396 11.87 -7.51 1.57
N GLY A 397 12.60 -6.90 0.64
CA GLY A 397 14.01 -6.60 0.73
C GLY A 397 14.89 -7.62 0.02
N LEU A 398 16.17 -7.27 -0.11
CA LEU A 398 17.21 -8.06 -0.76
C LEU A 398 18.34 -8.35 0.21
N TYR A 399 18.83 -9.58 0.20
CA TYR A 399 20.01 -10.03 0.93
C TYR A 399 20.90 -10.90 0.04
N TYR A 400 22.05 -11.33 0.57
CA TYR A 400 22.95 -12.28 -0.08
C TYR A 400 22.96 -13.58 0.72
N ASN A 401 22.75 -14.71 0.04
CA ASN A 401 22.78 -16.03 0.68
C ASN A 401 24.22 -16.53 0.89
N GLU A 402 24.38 -17.75 1.43
CA GLU A 402 25.69 -18.34 1.74
C GLU A 402 26.57 -18.54 0.49
N GLU A 403 25.96 -18.77 -0.68
CA GLU A 403 26.66 -18.85 -1.97
C GLU A 403 27.02 -17.47 -2.56
N GLY A 404 26.65 -16.37 -1.89
CA GLY A 404 26.86 -15.00 -2.36
C GLY A 404 25.92 -14.59 -3.50
N ALA A 405 24.83 -15.33 -3.71
CA ALA A 405 23.78 -14.96 -4.66
C ALA A 405 22.81 -13.96 -4.03
N ARG A 406 22.30 -13.03 -4.87
CA ARG A 406 21.24 -12.11 -4.46
C ARG A 406 19.92 -12.85 -4.34
N VAL A 407 19.23 -12.63 -3.22
CA VAL A 407 17.94 -13.27 -2.94
C VAL A 407 16.95 -12.23 -2.43
N MET A 408 15.73 -12.25 -2.98
CA MET A 408 14.61 -11.48 -2.43
C MET A 408 14.07 -12.18 -1.18
N ASN A 409 13.84 -11.42 -0.12
CA ASN A 409 13.32 -11.93 1.14
C ASN A 409 11.82 -12.20 1.02
N ASN A 410 11.44 -13.48 1.02
CA ASN A 410 10.05 -13.92 1.02
C ASN A 410 9.45 -14.04 2.43
N ASN A 411 10.28 -14.01 3.48
CA ASN A 411 9.79 -14.09 4.85
C ASN A 411 9.18 -12.76 5.27
N ILE A 412 8.06 -12.83 5.99
CA ILE A 412 7.53 -11.69 6.74
C ILE A 412 8.00 -11.84 8.18
N TYR A 413 8.59 -10.78 8.73
CA TYR A 413 9.03 -10.79 10.13
C TYR A 413 8.14 -9.89 10.97
N LYS A 414 7.95 -10.26 12.23
CA LYS A 414 7.22 -9.51 13.25
C LYS A 414 8.14 -9.20 14.43
N SER A 415 8.00 -8.02 15.02
CA SER A 415 8.70 -7.62 16.25
C SER A 415 7.85 -6.67 17.09
N THR A 416 8.00 -6.73 18.41
CA THR A 416 7.36 -5.78 19.35
C THR A 416 8.36 -4.79 19.97
N ASP A 417 9.66 -4.93 19.69
CA ASP A 417 10.72 -4.08 20.25
C ASP A 417 11.73 -3.57 19.21
N GLY A 418 11.61 -4.00 17.96
CA GLY A 418 12.49 -3.65 16.85
C GLY A 418 13.81 -4.41 16.83
N ILE A 419 14.06 -5.28 17.82
CA ILE A 419 15.33 -5.98 18.04
C ILE A 419 15.14 -7.48 17.87
N GLU A 420 14.18 -8.06 18.58
CA GLU A 420 13.83 -9.48 18.47
C GLU A 420 12.77 -9.65 17.39
N TRP A 421 13.12 -10.38 16.33
CA TRP A 421 12.27 -10.60 15.17
C TRP A 421 11.95 -12.09 15.03
N SER A 422 10.68 -12.41 14.79
CA SER A 422 10.21 -13.76 14.48
C SER A 422 9.62 -13.81 13.07
N VAL A 423 9.87 -14.91 12.34
CA VAL A 423 9.21 -15.16 11.06
C VAL A 423 7.74 -15.48 11.34
N ILE A 424 6.84 -14.91 10.54
CA ILE A 424 5.43 -15.29 10.54
C ILE A 424 5.31 -16.59 9.74
N GLU A 425 4.86 -17.64 10.41
CA GLU A 425 4.63 -18.94 9.80
C GLU A 425 3.25 -19.00 9.13
N GLY A 426 3.09 -19.92 8.17
CA GLY A 426 1.80 -20.13 7.51
C GLY A 426 1.42 -19.05 6.50
N ILE A 427 2.38 -18.20 6.09
CA ILE A 427 2.17 -17.27 4.98
C ILE A 427 1.86 -18.03 3.68
N ASN A 428 1.07 -17.40 2.83
CA ASN A 428 0.69 -17.94 1.54
C ASN A 428 1.95 -18.23 0.71
N PRO A 429 2.17 -19.48 0.25
CA PRO A 429 3.39 -19.87 -0.45
C PRO A 429 3.54 -19.22 -1.83
N GLN A 430 2.50 -18.56 -2.35
CA GLN A 430 2.55 -17.78 -3.58
C GLN A 430 3.06 -16.35 -3.36
N TYR A 431 3.12 -15.88 -2.10
CA TYR A 431 3.73 -14.58 -1.81
C TYR A 431 5.22 -14.61 -2.16
N THR A 432 5.64 -13.58 -2.89
CA THR A 432 7.05 -13.37 -3.26
C THR A 432 7.42 -11.95 -2.85
N GLY A 433 8.49 -11.84 -2.07
CA GLY A 433 9.02 -10.56 -1.67
C GLY A 433 9.72 -9.87 -2.84
N THR A 434 9.76 -8.55 -2.78
CA THR A 434 10.41 -7.69 -3.77
C THR A 434 11.39 -6.75 -3.08
N PHE A 435 12.26 -6.12 -3.85
CA PHE A 435 13.06 -5.00 -3.37
C PHE A 435 12.24 -3.71 -3.37
N SER A 436 12.28 -2.97 -2.26
CA SER A 436 11.53 -1.73 -2.02
C SER A 436 10.03 -1.84 -2.33
N PRO A 437 9.30 -2.82 -1.73
CA PRO A 437 7.86 -2.86 -1.86
C PRO A 437 7.23 -1.61 -1.22
N TYR A 438 6.14 -1.12 -1.79
CA TYR A 438 5.33 -0.07 -1.18
C TYR A 438 4.34 -0.73 -0.24
N VAL A 439 4.59 -0.61 1.07
CA VAL A 439 3.70 -1.16 2.09
C VAL A 439 3.00 -0.02 2.78
N VAL A 440 1.67 -0.01 2.71
CA VAL A 440 0.82 1.00 3.35
C VAL A 440 -0.17 0.31 4.28
N VAL A 441 -0.47 0.94 5.41
CA VAL A 441 -1.45 0.43 6.38
C VAL A 441 -2.72 1.25 6.28
N ASP A 442 -3.84 0.57 6.06
CA ASP A 442 -5.14 1.23 5.92
C ASP A 442 -5.83 1.47 7.29
N GLU A 443 -7.04 2.00 7.23
CA GLU A 443 -7.84 2.28 8.41
C GLU A 443 -8.31 1.03 9.16
N ASN A 444 -8.27 -0.15 8.54
CA ASN A 444 -8.69 -1.42 9.13
C ASN A 444 -7.50 -2.24 9.67
N ASN A 445 -6.32 -1.62 9.79
CA ASN A 445 -5.10 -2.27 10.25
C ASN A 445 -4.62 -3.38 9.29
N ILE A 446 -4.89 -3.21 8.00
CA ILE A 446 -4.43 -4.12 6.94
C ILE A 446 -3.19 -3.51 6.30
N ALA A 447 -2.10 -4.29 6.24
CA ALA A 447 -0.93 -3.94 5.44
C ALA A 447 -1.14 -4.38 3.98
N TRP A 448 -1.13 -3.39 3.10
CA TRP A 448 -1.20 -3.58 1.67
C TRP A 448 0.20 -3.47 1.06
N VAL A 449 0.67 -4.56 0.44
CA VAL A 449 1.99 -4.67 -0.17
C VAL A 449 1.83 -4.54 -1.68
N PHE A 450 2.33 -3.45 -2.24
CA PHE A 450 2.33 -3.17 -3.67
C PHE A 450 3.74 -3.18 -4.24
N GLY A 451 3.92 -3.88 -5.35
CA GLY A 451 5.03 -3.67 -6.27
C GLY A 451 6.42 -3.89 -5.69
N GLY A 452 7.32 -2.94 -5.95
CA GLY A 452 8.76 -3.11 -5.81
C GLY A 452 9.37 -3.83 -7.02
N PHE A 453 10.64 -4.25 -6.93
CA PHE A 453 11.36 -4.90 -8.02
C PHE A 453 11.58 -6.39 -7.73
N LYS A 454 11.24 -7.25 -8.69
CA LYS A 454 11.41 -8.71 -8.57
C LYS A 454 12.87 -9.11 -8.72
N THR A 455 13.60 -8.41 -9.58
CA THR A 455 15.01 -8.64 -9.81
C THR A 455 15.79 -7.33 -9.82
N PHE A 456 17.08 -7.46 -9.55
CA PHE A 456 18.08 -6.43 -9.79
C PHE A 456 18.85 -6.87 -11.03
N SER A 457 18.60 -6.24 -12.17
CA SER A 457 19.34 -6.52 -13.40
C SER A 457 20.75 -5.94 -13.32
N GLY A 458 21.71 -6.60 -13.96
CA GLY A 458 23.10 -6.18 -13.96
C GLY A 458 23.71 -6.07 -12.55
N ASN A 459 24.66 -5.14 -12.38
CA ASN A 459 25.52 -5.15 -11.20
C ASN A 459 25.12 -4.23 -10.03
N TYR A 460 24.19 -3.25 -10.10
CA TYR A 460 24.11 -2.27 -8.97
C TYR A 460 22.81 -1.44 -8.74
N THR A 461 21.69 -1.64 -9.46
CA THR A 461 20.45 -0.84 -9.27
C THR A 461 19.24 -1.54 -9.92
N PRO A 462 18.01 -1.40 -9.39
CA PRO A 462 16.78 -1.83 -10.06
C PRO A 462 16.24 -0.79 -11.06
N TYR A 463 16.66 0.47 -10.94
CA TYR A 463 16.32 1.54 -11.86
C TYR A 463 17.33 1.58 -13.00
N SER A 464 16.85 1.78 -14.23
CA SER A 464 17.66 1.95 -15.45
C SER A 464 17.22 3.19 -16.26
N LEU A 465 18.01 3.53 -17.28
CA LEU A 465 17.65 4.49 -18.32
C LEU A 465 16.92 3.83 -19.50
N THR A 466 16.74 2.50 -19.46
CA THR A 466 16.00 1.72 -20.44
C THR A 466 14.98 0.84 -19.72
N VAL A 467 13.77 0.76 -20.25
CA VAL A 467 12.68 0.06 -19.55
C VAL A 467 12.88 -1.46 -19.56
N ASP A 468 13.48 -2.01 -20.63
CA ASP A 468 13.75 -3.45 -20.80
C ASP A 468 14.70 -4.02 -19.73
N GLU A 469 15.45 -3.18 -19.03
CA GLU A 469 16.34 -3.57 -17.94
C GLU A 469 15.66 -3.56 -16.56
N MET A 470 14.43 -3.05 -16.46
CA MET A 470 13.68 -3.03 -15.21
C MET A 470 12.75 -4.24 -15.09
N ASP A 471 12.56 -4.74 -13.87
CA ASP A 471 11.65 -5.86 -13.59
C ASP A 471 10.75 -5.53 -12.38
N PRO A 472 9.85 -4.54 -12.53
CA PRO A 472 8.89 -4.19 -11.49
C PRO A 472 7.86 -5.31 -11.28
N SER A 473 7.42 -5.46 -10.04
CA SER A 473 6.20 -6.18 -9.70
C SER A 473 5.02 -5.23 -9.77
N PHE A 474 3.89 -5.75 -10.25
CA PHE A 474 2.59 -5.08 -10.17
C PHE A 474 1.60 -5.89 -9.34
N ALA A 475 2.07 -6.90 -8.62
CA ALA A 475 1.23 -7.66 -7.71
C ALA A 475 0.86 -6.80 -6.49
N ALA A 476 -0.34 -7.03 -5.96
CA ALA A 476 -0.84 -6.45 -4.73
C ALA A 476 -1.26 -7.55 -3.77
N TRP A 477 -0.85 -7.43 -2.51
CA TRP A 477 -1.17 -8.36 -1.44
C TRP A 477 -1.71 -7.60 -0.23
N ALA A 478 -2.53 -8.26 0.58
CA ALA A 478 -3.04 -7.72 1.84
C ALA A 478 -2.79 -8.69 2.99
N PHE A 479 -2.39 -8.14 4.14
CA PHE A 479 -2.08 -8.87 5.37
C PHE A 479 -2.75 -8.19 6.57
N ALA A 480 -3.45 -8.96 7.41
CA ALA A 480 -3.95 -8.44 8.67
C ALA A 480 -2.79 -8.21 9.65
N LEU A 481 -2.73 -7.02 10.26
CA LEU A 481 -1.77 -6.72 11.32
C LEU A 481 -2.44 -6.98 12.67
N ASN A 482 -1.93 -7.98 13.41
CA ASN A 482 -2.45 -8.41 14.71
C ASN A 482 -1.61 -7.94 15.90
#